data_AF-M5GB44-F1
#
_entry.id   AF-M5GB44-F1
#
_cell.length_a   1.000
_cell.length_b   1.000
_cell.length_c   1.000
_cell.angle_alpha   90.00
_cell.angle_beta   90.00
_cell.angle_gamma   90.00
#
_symmetry.space_group_name_H-M   'P 1'
#
loop_
_entity.id
_entity.type
_entity.pdbx_description
1 polymer ?
#
loop_
_entity_poly.entity_id
_entity_poly.type
_entity_poly.pdbx_seq_one_letter_code
_entity_poly.pdbx_strand_id
1 'polypeptide(L)'
;MMACTALMTQTAQPSYARLLRPNNVSPGVRQLQHWLETAWRTGYDKEGAAHFKRHIVGTRKWIGTADIWVVFSYLGIPAQLVDFRKNRNAPTALQEWVKKYFSEAENSRSAMTAFDLLNSSPVLIANKLPIILQHAGHSRTIVGYEQDKSGGVNLLLLDPAKTLSEEVRQKAISLLQPDLGTKIPRGITAGFVQKMMKRTVTGDIPPRVDEVVNEVPANNVQSVVVDEKSAGSLLSAVRVNLRNLSRKDEYQLLYFPLEAPLSEEQRMRRKVVTSDIGC
;
A
#
# COMPACT_ATOMS: atom_id res chain seq x y z
N MET A 1 9.81 3.57 7.54
CA MET A 1 9.68 2.29 8.28
C MET A 1 8.65 1.33 7.68
N MET A 2 7.40 1.74 7.45
CA MET A 2 6.40 0.90 6.78
C MET A 2 6.90 0.38 5.42
N ALA A 3 7.42 1.27 4.56
CA ALA A 3 8.04 0.89 3.29
C ALA A 3 9.22 -0.10 3.45
N CYS A 4 10.10 0.09 4.44
CA CYS A 4 11.19 -0.84 4.72
C CYS A 4 10.66 -2.25 5.04
N THR A 5 9.55 -2.35 5.78
CA THR A 5 8.94 -3.65 6.10
C THR A 5 8.52 -4.35 4.82
N ALA A 6 7.78 -3.67 3.94
CA ALA A 6 7.34 -4.24 2.66
C ALA A 6 8.53 -4.64 1.77
N LEU A 7 9.58 -3.81 1.69
CA LEU A 7 10.82 -4.10 0.94
C LEU A 7 11.57 -5.32 1.45
N MET A 8 11.55 -5.57 2.76
CA MET A 8 12.21 -6.71 3.40
C MET A 8 11.40 -8.01 3.29
N THR A 9 10.07 -7.94 3.17
CA THR A 9 9.19 -9.12 3.19
C THR A 9 8.75 -9.60 1.81
N GLN A 10 8.85 -8.76 0.78
CA GLN A 10 8.55 -9.14 -0.59
C GLN A 10 9.56 -10.17 -1.14
N THR A 11 9.13 -10.96 -2.12
CA THR A 11 9.90 -12.10 -2.66
C THR A 11 10.56 -11.84 -4.01
N ALA A 12 10.22 -10.74 -4.70
CA ALA A 12 10.74 -10.39 -6.02
C ALA A 12 12.22 -9.97 -5.99
N GLN A 13 12.64 -9.25 -4.94
CA GLN A 13 13.99 -8.74 -4.73
C GLN A 13 14.49 -9.04 -3.31
N PRO A 14 14.72 -10.32 -2.95
CA PRO A 14 15.05 -10.71 -1.57
C PRO A 14 16.37 -10.09 -1.07
N SER A 15 17.25 -9.67 -1.99
CA SER A 15 18.51 -8.98 -1.68
C SER A 15 18.31 -7.65 -0.94
N TYR A 16 17.16 -6.96 -1.12
CA TYR A 16 16.86 -5.71 -0.42
C TYR A 16 16.85 -5.88 1.10
N ALA A 17 16.46 -7.05 1.60
CA ALA A 17 16.47 -7.32 3.04
C ALA A 17 17.87 -7.22 3.64
N ARG A 18 18.90 -7.69 2.91
CA ARG A 18 20.30 -7.59 3.34
C ARG A 18 20.80 -6.15 3.31
N LEU A 19 20.40 -5.38 2.31
CA LEU A 19 20.76 -3.95 2.18
C LEU A 19 20.17 -3.11 3.31
N LEU A 20 18.96 -3.44 3.77
CA LEU A 20 18.26 -2.74 4.86
C LEU A 20 18.61 -3.24 6.26
N ARG A 21 19.25 -4.40 6.37
CA ARG A 21 19.69 -4.99 7.65
C ARG A 21 21.19 -5.26 7.66
N PRO A 22 22.04 -4.21 7.58
CA PRO A 22 23.45 -4.40 7.83
C PRO A 22 23.61 -5.01 9.23
N ASN A 23 24.31 -6.14 9.31
CA ASN A 23 24.50 -6.91 10.54
C ASN A 23 23.21 -7.50 11.14
N ASN A 24 22.20 -7.80 10.32
CA ASN A 24 20.92 -8.40 10.73
C ASN A 24 20.05 -7.54 11.67
N VAL A 25 20.37 -6.25 11.83
CA VAL A 25 19.58 -5.32 12.64
C VAL A 25 18.48 -4.70 11.80
N SER A 26 17.23 -4.72 12.28
CA SER A 26 16.13 -4.05 11.58
C SER A 26 16.34 -2.54 11.51
N PRO A 27 15.98 -1.89 10.39
CA PRO A 27 16.12 -0.45 10.26
C PRO A 27 15.31 0.28 11.35
N GLY A 28 15.76 1.49 11.69
CA GLY A 28 15.06 2.38 12.61
C GLY A 28 15.37 3.82 12.28
N VAL A 29 14.72 4.76 12.97
CA VAL A 29 14.88 6.21 12.72
C VAL A 29 16.34 6.64 12.82
N ARG A 30 17.04 6.21 13.88
CA ARG A 30 18.45 6.55 14.10
C ARG A 30 19.34 5.99 12.99
N GLN A 31 19.09 4.77 12.53
CA GLN A 31 19.86 4.16 11.45
C GLN A 31 19.63 4.89 10.12
N LEU A 32 18.39 5.30 9.83
CA LEU A 32 18.06 6.10 8.65
C LEU A 32 18.81 7.44 8.66
N GLN A 33 18.87 8.12 9.80
CA GLN A 33 19.64 9.36 9.94
C GLN A 33 21.14 9.14 9.64
N HIS A 34 21.73 8.03 10.11
CA HIS A 34 23.13 7.71 9.82
C HIS A 34 23.36 7.41 8.33
N TRP A 35 22.45 6.69 7.68
CA TRP A 35 22.53 6.46 6.24
C TRP A 35 22.45 7.76 5.45
N LEU A 36 21.57 8.68 5.85
CA LEU A 36 21.43 9.97 5.19
C LEU A 36 22.70 10.83 5.31
N GLU A 37 23.29 10.95 6.51
CA GLU A 37 24.56 11.68 6.68
C GLU A 37 25.71 11.02 5.92
N THR A 38 25.72 9.69 5.84
CA THR A 38 26.73 8.96 5.08
C THR A 38 26.56 9.17 3.57
N ALA A 39 25.32 9.17 3.08
CA ALA A 39 25.02 9.53 1.70
C ALA A 39 25.54 10.94 1.38
N TRP A 40 25.26 11.93 2.24
CA TRP A 40 25.78 13.29 2.07
C TRP A 40 27.31 13.35 2.05
N ARG A 41 28.00 12.67 2.96
CA ARG A 41 29.48 12.60 2.98
C ARG A 41 30.06 11.98 1.71
N THR A 42 29.33 11.05 1.09
CA THR A 42 29.71 10.44 -0.19
C THR A 42 29.23 11.23 -1.42
N GLY A 43 28.71 12.44 -1.23
CA GLY A 43 28.39 13.39 -2.30
C GLY A 43 26.96 13.32 -2.83
N TYR A 44 26.06 12.55 -2.22
CA TYR A 44 24.64 12.65 -2.55
C TYR A 44 24.04 13.96 -2.05
N ASP A 45 23.12 14.54 -2.83
CA ASP A 45 22.21 15.60 -2.44
C ASP A 45 22.87 16.74 -1.66
N LYS A 46 23.74 17.50 -2.34
CA LYS A 46 24.46 18.64 -1.73
C LYS A 46 23.49 19.69 -1.20
N GLU A 47 22.34 19.87 -1.84
CA GLU A 47 21.32 20.84 -1.46
C GLU A 47 20.61 20.41 -0.16
N GLY A 48 20.13 19.18 -0.07
CA GLY A 48 19.57 18.63 1.17
C GLY A 48 20.61 18.61 2.30
N ALA A 49 21.85 18.21 2.00
CA ALA A 49 22.94 18.27 2.97
C ALA A 49 23.16 19.70 3.51
N ALA A 50 23.14 20.71 2.64
CA ALA A 50 23.27 22.11 3.05
C ALA A 50 22.07 22.57 3.88
N HIS A 51 20.84 22.24 3.47
CA HIS A 51 19.61 22.53 4.20
C HIS A 51 19.68 22.02 5.65
N PHE A 52 20.17 20.80 5.86
CA PHE A 52 20.31 20.22 7.19
C PHE A 52 21.59 20.62 7.93
N LYS A 53 22.44 21.49 7.35
CA LYS A 53 23.78 21.82 7.86
C LYS A 53 24.64 20.57 8.07
N ARG A 54 24.47 19.57 7.19
CA ARG A 54 25.12 18.26 7.18
C ARG A 54 24.93 17.45 8.47
N HIS A 55 23.87 17.73 9.23
CA HIS A 55 23.60 17.08 10.50
C HIS A 55 22.11 16.83 10.76
N ILE A 56 21.76 15.55 10.94
CA ILE A 56 20.41 15.04 11.21
C ILE A 56 20.39 13.98 12.31
N VAL A 57 21.50 13.25 12.55
CA VAL A 57 21.58 12.21 13.57
C VAL A 57 21.30 12.77 14.95
N GLY A 58 20.36 12.15 15.67
CA GLY A 58 19.95 12.59 17.00
C GLY A 58 19.01 13.80 17.02
N THR A 59 18.73 14.41 15.87
CA THR A 59 17.76 15.51 15.77
C THR A 59 16.33 15.01 15.59
N ARG A 60 15.35 15.92 15.70
CA ARG A 60 13.92 15.70 15.40
C ARG A 60 13.47 16.47 14.15
N LYS A 61 14.41 16.91 13.30
CA LYS A 61 14.06 17.66 12.08
C LYS A 61 13.26 16.74 11.16
N TRP A 62 12.27 17.31 10.49
CA TRP A 62 11.48 16.59 9.51
C TRP A 62 12.30 16.32 8.24
N ILE A 63 12.05 15.18 7.64
CA ILE A 63 12.61 14.75 6.36
C ILE A 63 11.48 14.56 5.36
N GLY A 64 11.79 14.74 4.08
CA GLY A 64 10.86 14.53 2.97
C GLY A 64 11.16 13.26 2.18
N THR A 65 10.37 13.03 1.14
CA THR A 65 10.57 11.94 0.18
C THR A 65 11.89 12.04 -0.58
N ALA A 66 12.42 13.24 -0.82
CA ALA A 66 13.77 13.44 -1.38
C ALA A 66 14.87 12.84 -0.49
N ASP A 67 14.86 13.12 0.82
CA ASP A 67 15.83 12.55 1.77
C ASP A 67 15.76 11.02 1.82
N ILE A 68 14.53 10.49 1.76
CA ILE A 68 14.29 9.05 1.75
C ILE A 68 14.81 8.43 0.44
N TRP A 69 14.59 9.08 -0.70
CA TRP A 69 15.13 8.67 -2.00
C TRP A 69 16.66 8.65 -1.99
N VAL A 70 17.31 9.63 -1.35
CA VAL A 70 18.77 9.67 -1.17
C VAL A 70 19.27 8.45 -0.39
N VAL A 71 18.60 8.10 0.72
CA VAL A 71 18.95 6.93 1.53
C VAL A 71 18.85 5.65 0.69
N PHE A 72 17.74 5.43 -0.01
CA PHE A 72 17.58 4.22 -0.83
C PHE A 72 18.54 4.17 -2.01
N SER A 73 18.76 5.29 -2.71
CA SER A 73 19.77 5.38 -3.77
C SER A 73 21.19 5.08 -3.24
N TYR A 74 21.53 5.59 -2.06
CA TYR A 74 22.79 5.27 -1.39
C TYR A 74 22.91 3.78 -1.04
N LEU A 75 21.84 3.16 -0.53
CA LEU A 75 21.81 1.74 -0.20
C LEU A 75 21.76 0.81 -1.42
N GLY A 76 21.59 1.35 -2.63
CA GLY A 76 21.49 0.58 -3.86
C GLY A 76 20.09 0.00 -4.10
N ILE A 77 19.05 0.56 -3.49
CA ILE A 77 17.65 0.16 -3.69
C ILE A 77 17.01 1.16 -4.67
N PRO A 78 16.52 0.69 -5.85
CA PRO A 78 15.77 1.52 -6.78
C PRO A 78 14.52 2.14 -6.14
N ALA A 79 14.39 3.46 -6.28
CA ALA A 79 13.20 4.22 -5.91
C ALA A 79 13.03 5.41 -6.87
N GLN A 80 11.80 5.89 -7.04
CA GLN A 80 11.45 6.97 -7.96
C GLN A 80 10.54 8.00 -7.29
N LEU A 81 10.83 9.28 -7.56
CA LEU A 81 10.05 10.42 -7.09
C LEU A 81 9.10 10.91 -8.18
N VAL A 82 7.87 11.26 -7.80
CA VAL A 82 6.89 11.86 -8.71
C VAL A 82 6.29 13.11 -8.06
N ASP A 83 6.42 14.26 -8.71
CA ASP A 83 5.93 15.55 -8.25
C ASP A 83 4.60 15.94 -8.89
N PHE A 84 3.62 16.20 -8.05
CA PHE A 84 2.34 16.81 -8.42
C PHE A 84 2.37 18.26 -7.97
N ARG A 85 2.77 19.14 -8.88
CA ARG A 85 2.95 20.58 -8.64
C ARG A 85 1.60 21.27 -8.38
N LYS A 86 1.66 22.43 -7.72
CA LYS A 86 0.51 23.26 -7.37
C LYS A 86 -0.41 23.54 -8.55
N ASN A 87 -1.50 22.76 -8.62
CA ASN A 87 -2.56 22.89 -9.63
C ASN A 87 -3.88 22.35 -9.04
N ARG A 88 -5.03 22.91 -9.45
CA ARG A 88 -6.37 22.41 -9.12
C ARG A 88 -6.56 20.94 -9.49
N ASN A 89 -5.87 20.47 -10.54
CA ASN A 89 -5.95 19.08 -11.00
C ASN A 89 -4.98 18.14 -10.28
N ALA A 90 -4.06 18.64 -9.44
CA ALA A 90 -3.04 17.82 -8.79
C ALA A 90 -3.61 16.67 -7.94
N PRO A 91 -4.68 16.86 -7.14
CA PRO A 91 -5.30 15.75 -6.41
C PRO A 91 -5.88 14.67 -7.35
N THR A 92 -6.47 15.07 -8.48
CA THR A 92 -7.05 14.15 -9.46
C THR A 92 -5.97 13.38 -10.19
N ALA A 93 -4.93 14.08 -10.70
CA ALA A 93 -3.77 13.46 -11.33
C ALA A 93 -3.07 12.48 -10.39
N LEU A 94 -2.90 12.85 -9.11
CA LEU A 94 -2.37 11.98 -8.07
C LEU A 94 -3.21 10.70 -7.94
N GLN A 95 -4.53 10.85 -7.86
CA GLN A 95 -5.45 9.74 -7.72
C GLN A 95 -5.43 8.81 -8.94
N GLU A 96 -5.40 9.36 -10.15
CA GLU A 96 -5.30 8.61 -11.40
C GLU A 96 -3.97 7.88 -11.52
N TRP A 97 -2.87 8.55 -11.15
CA TRP A 97 -1.54 7.94 -11.12
C TRP A 97 -1.49 6.74 -10.17
N VAL A 98 -2.03 6.89 -8.96
CA VAL A 98 -2.08 5.83 -7.95
C VAL A 98 -2.96 4.67 -8.41
N LYS A 99 -4.13 4.97 -9.00
CA LYS A 99 -4.99 3.95 -9.60
C LYS A 99 -4.20 3.15 -10.64
N LYS A 100 -3.62 3.83 -11.63
CA LYS A 100 -2.80 3.20 -12.69
C LYS A 100 -1.69 2.33 -12.12
N TYR A 101 -0.98 2.79 -11.09
CA TYR A 101 0.10 2.04 -10.44
C TYR A 101 -0.35 0.68 -9.89
N PHE A 102 -1.52 0.63 -9.23
CA PHE A 102 -2.06 -0.60 -8.63
C PHE A 102 -2.93 -1.43 -9.58
N SER A 103 -3.46 -0.85 -10.66
CA SER A 103 -4.32 -1.53 -11.64
C SER A 103 -3.58 -2.52 -12.55
N GLU A 104 -2.25 -2.62 -12.53
CA GLU A 104 -1.55 -3.60 -13.38
C GLU A 104 -2.02 -5.05 -13.15
N ALA A 105 -2.49 -5.38 -11.94
CA ALA A 105 -3.07 -6.68 -11.62
C ALA A 105 -4.46 -6.90 -12.27
N GLU A 106 -5.17 -5.85 -12.68
CA GLU A 106 -6.42 -5.93 -13.44
C GLU A 106 -6.17 -6.46 -14.85
N ASN A 107 -5.00 -6.21 -15.45
CA ASN A 107 -4.68 -6.70 -16.79
C ASN A 107 -4.70 -8.23 -16.88
N SER A 108 -4.38 -8.93 -15.79
CA SER A 108 -4.49 -10.40 -15.71
C SER A 108 -5.94 -10.89 -15.63
N ARG A 109 -6.90 -10.04 -15.21
CA ARG A 109 -8.34 -10.36 -15.21
C ARG A 109 -9.00 -10.17 -16.57
N SER A 110 -8.42 -9.37 -17.46
CA SER A 110 -8.96 -9.14 -18.81
C SER A 110 -9.05 -10.41 -19.66
N ALA A 111 -8.37 -11.49 -19.27
CA ALA A 111 -8.43 -12.80 -19.92
C ALA A 111 -9.51 -13.75 -19.33
N MET A 112 -10.21 -13.34 -18.26
CA MET A 112 -11.22 -14.18 -17.58
C MET A 112 -12.59 -14.11 -18.28
N THR A 113 -13.36 -15.19 -18.23
CA THR A 113 -14.73 -15.20 -18.75
C THR A 113 -15.67 -14.40 -17.83
N ALA A 114 -16.84 -13.98 -18.35
CA ALA A 114 -17.85 -13.30 -17.54
C ALA A 114 -18.31 -14.17 -16.33
N PHE A 115 -18.32 -15.49 -16.49
CA PHE A 115 -18.65 -16.43 -15.42
C PHE A 115 -17.55 -16.49 -14.35
N ASP A 116 -16.29 -16.46 -14.75
CA ASP A 116 -15.17 -16.40 -13.81
C ASP A 116 -15.16 -15.10 -13.02
N LEU A 117 -15.47 -13.97 -13.68
CA LEU A 117 -15.55 -12.67 -13.02
C LEU A 117 -16.65 -12.62 -11.96
N LEU A 118 -17.83 -13.18 -12.24
CA LEU A 118 -18.94 -13.29 -11.27
C LEU A 118 -18.59 -14.09 -10.02
N ASN A 119 -17.70 -15.08 -10.16
CA ASN A 119 -17.25 -15.94 -9.07
C ASN A 119 -15.93 -15.47 -8.44
N SER A 120 -15.32 -14.41 -8.98
CA SER A 120 -14.04 -13.89 -8.50
C SER A 120 -14.22 -12.91 -7.34
N SER A 121 -13.23 -12.87 -6.44
CA SER A 121 -13.19 -11.87 -5.37
C SER A 121 -13.13 -10.46 -5.98
N PRO A 122 -13.95 -9.49 -5.50
CA PRO A 122 -13.85 -8.10 -5.90
C PRO A 122 -12.59 -7.41 -5.37
N VAL A 123 -11.85 -8.06 -4.45
CA VAL A 123 -10.58 -7.56 -3.92
C VAL A 123 -9.43 -8.15 -4.73
N LEU A 124 -8.58 -7.26 -5.26
CA LEU A 124 -7.39 -7.65 -6.02
C LEU A 124 -6.15 -7.37 -5.17
N ILE A 125 -5.30 -8.38 -5.04
CA ILE A 125 -4.00 -8.23 -4.38
C ILE A 125 -2.98 -7.97 -5.49
N ALA A 126 -2.52 -6.73 -5.59
CA ALA A 126 -1.50 -6.35 -6.55
C ALA A 126 -0.10 -6.75 -6.06
N ASN A 127 0.77 -7.18 -6.97
CA ASN A 127 2.20 -7.39 -6.71
C ASN A 127 2.98 -6.07 -6.77
N LYS A 128 2.50 -5.06 -6.05
CA LYS A 128 3.04 -3.69 -6.02
C LYS A 128 3.36 -3.29 -4.59
N LEU A 129 4.40 -2.47 -4.43
CA LEU A 129 4.81 -2.00 -3.10
C LEU A 129 3.98 -0.78 -2.66
N PRO A 130 3.84 -0.54 -1.35
CA PRO A 130 3.25 0.68 -0.85
C PRO A 130 4.02 1.93 -1.31
N ILE A 131 3.30 3.02 -1.54
CA ILE A 131 3.85 4.30 -1.98
C ILE A 131 3.90 5.26 -0.79
N ILE A 132 5.00 6.00 -0.63
CA ILE A 132 5.05 7.10 0.35
C ILE A 132 4.49 8.36 -0.30
N LEU A 133 3.48 8.95 0.32
CA LEU A 133 2.86 10.21 -0.07
C LEU A 133 3.34 11.33 0.86
N GLN A 134 4.00 12.33 0.30
CA GLN A 134 4.38 13.56 0.99
C GLN A 134 3.46 14.71 0.55
N HIS A 135 3.10 15.55 1.52
CA HIS A 135 2.56 16.90 1.26
C HIS A 135 3.08 17.86 2.34
N ALA A 136 2.69 19.13 2.27
CA ALA A 136 3.08 20.11 3.28
C ALA A 136 2.70 19.65 4.71
N GLY A 137 3.75 19.44 5.52
CA GLY A 137 3.68 19.16 6.95
C GLY A 137 3.42 17.72 7.39
N HIS A 138 3.26 16.76 6.46
CA HIS A 138 3.02 15.36 6.86
C HIS A 138 3.32 14.36 5.73
N SER A 139 3.59 13.10 6.12
CA SER A 139 3.74 11.98 5.19
C SER A 139 2.88 10.79 5.59
N ARG A 140 2.39 10.07 4.59
CA ARG A 140 1.50 8.91 4.72
C ARG A 140 1.93 7.81 3.76
N THR A 141 1.43 6.59 3.97
CA THR A 141 1.75 5.44 3.09
C THR A 141 0.47 4.97 2.40
N ILE A 142 0.43 5.04 1.07
CA ILE A 142 -0.66 4.50 0.26
C ILE A 142 -0.43 3.00 0.07
N VAL A 143 -1.44 2.19 0.39
CA VAL A 143 -1.39 0.72 0.25
C VAL A 143 -2.33 0.17 -0.83
N GLY A 144 -3.13 1.03 -1.45
CA GLY A 144 -4.02 0.68 -2.54
C GLY A 144 -5.08 1.74 -2.80
N TYR A 145 -6.06 1.38 -3.61
CA TYR A 145 -7.28 2.16 -3.85
C TYR A 145 -8.50 1.25 -3.80
N GLU A 146 -9.66 1.88 -3.65
CA GLU A 146 -10.96 1.27 -3.91
C GLU A 146 -11.67 2.08 -4.98
N GLN A 147 -12.51 1.41 -5.77
CA GLN A 147 -13.42 2.06 -6.71
C GLN A 147 -14.85 1.66 -6.36
N ASP A 148 -15.70 2.66 -6.13
CA ASP A 148 -17.11 2.42 -5.84
C ASP A 148 -17.91 2.11 -7.13
N LYS A 149 -19.17 1.73 -6.96
CA LYS A 149 -20.08 1.38 -8.08
C LYS A 149 -20.37 2.54 -9.03
N SER A 150 -20.20 3.78 -8.58
CA SER A 150 -20.34 4.98 -9.40
C SER A 150 -19.04 5.35 -10.15
N GLY A 151 -17.98 4.58 -9.94
CA GLY A 151 -16.66 4.80 -10.51
C GLY A 151 -15.78 5.74 -9.68
N GLY A 152 -16.27 6.24 -8.54
CA GLY A 152 -15.52 7.10 -7.63
C GLY A 152 -14.36 6.33 -7.01
N VAL A 153 -13.18 6.96 -6.97
CA VAL A 153 -11.97 6.35 -6.42
C VAL A 153 -11.74 6.89 -5.00
N ASN A 154 -11.32 6.03 -4.08
CA ASN A 154 -10.75 6.44 -2.79
C ASN A 154 -9.39 5.78 -2.60
N LEU A 155 -8.44 6.50 -2.01
CA LEU A 155 -7.14 5.96 -1.68
C LEU A 155 -7.16 5.33 -0.29
N LEU A 156 -6.39 4.26 -0.10
CA LEU A 156 -6.21 3.59 1.19
C LEU A 156 -4.84 3.99 1.77
N LEU A 157 -4.85 4.77 2.85
CA LEU A 157 -3.65 5.34 3.47
C LEU A 157 -3.45 4.82 4.89
N LEU A 158 -2.22 4.43 5.20
CA LEU A 158 -1.72 4.28 6.55
C LEU A 158 -1.06 5.59 6.99
N ASP A 159 -1.52 6.12 8.12
CA ASP A 159 -1.04 7.38 8.69
C ASP A 159 -0.22 7.08 9.95
N PRO A 160 1.09 7.39 9.99
CA PRO A 160 1.92 7.11 11.17
C PRO A 160 1.54 7.94 12.40
N ALA A 161 0.75 9.02 12.24
CA ALA A 161 0.23 9.80 13.36
C ALA A 161 -1.09 9.23 13.94
N LYS A 162 -1.67 8.21 13.30
CA LYS A 162 -2.89 7.56 13.80
C LYS A 162 -2.56 6.24 14.49
N THR A 163 -3.21 6.02 15.64
CA THR A 163 -3.25 4.73 16.32
C THR A 163 -4.57 4.04 16.04
N LEU A 164 -4.52 2.75 15.73
CA LEU A 164 -5.74 1.93 15.70
C LEU A 164 -6.15 1.58 17.13
N SER A 165 -7.44 1.35 17.37
CA SER A 165 -7.90 0.84 18.66
C SER A 165 -7.27 -0.54 18.91
N GLU A 166 -7.06 -0.85 20.18
CA GLU A 166 -6.46 -2.11 20.60
C GLU A 166 -7.25 -3.32 20.08
N GLU A 167 -8.58 -3.24 20.14
CA GLU A 167 -9.49 -4.26 19.63
C GLU A 167 -9.29 -4.54 18.13
N VAL A 168 -9.23 -3.49 17.32
CA VAL A 168 -9.02 -3.60 15.87
C VAL A 168 -7.62 -4.14 15.58
N ARG A 169 -6.61 -3.69 16.34
CA ARG A 169 -5.24 -4.18 16.21
C ARG A 169 -5.13 -5.67 16.51
N GLN A 170 -5.72 -6.14 17.62
CA GLN A 170 -5.70 -7.56 18.00
C GLN A 170 -6.43 -8.42 16.97
N LYS A 171 -7.60 -7.97 16.50
CA LYS A 171 -8.34 -8.66 15.44
C LYS A 171 -7.56 -8.74 14.13
N ALA A 172 -6.84 -7.68 13.76
CA ALA A 172 -5.97 -7.71 12.58
C ALA A 172 -4.79 -8.69 12.77
N ILE A 173 -4.17 -8.73 13.95
CA ILE A 173 -3.07 -9.66 14.26
C ILE A 173 -3.55 -11.11 14.22
N SER A 174 -4.72 -11.42 14.78
CA SER A 174 -5.26 -12.79 14.76
C SER A 174 -5.56 -13.28 13.35
N LEU A 175 -5.86 -12.38 12.42
CA LEU A 175 -6.03 -12.71 11.00
C LEU A 175 -4.70 -12.96 10.27
N LEU A 176 -3.59 -12.42 10.78
CA LEU A 176 -2.25 -12.56 10.21
C LEU A 176 -1.47 -13.78 10.73
N GLN A 177 -1.92 -14.40 11.82
CA GLN A 177 -1.41 -15.67 12.30
C GLN A 177 -2.23 -16.78 11.65
N PRO A 178 -1.80 -17.38 10.52
CA PRO A 178 -2.29 -18.71 10.21
C PRO A 178 -1.74 -19.61 11.33
N ASP A 179 -2.63 -20.37 11.97
CA ASP A 179 -2.21 -21.54 12.75
C ASP A 179 -1.10 -22.28 12.01
N LEU A 180 -0.06 -22.70 12.73
CA LEU A 180 0.90 -23.70 12.27
C LEU A 180 0.11 -24.99 11.93
N GLY A 181 -0.50 -25.07 10.74
CA GLY A 181 -1.24 -26.26 10.32
C GLY A 181 -2.38 -26.09 9.33
N THR A 182 -2.93 -24.88 9.11
CA THR A 182 -4.09 -24.73 8.22
C THR A 182 -3.83 -23.79 7.04
N LYS A 183 -4.00 -24.36 5.84
CA LYS A 183 -3.85 -23.68 4.54
C LYS A 183 -4.66 -22.39 4.51
N ILE A 184 -4.03 -21.30 4.10
CA ILE A 184 -4.65 -20.00 3.82
C ILE A 184 -5.93 -20.23 2.98
N PRO A 185 -7.12 -19.78 3.42
CA PRO A 185 -8.34 -19.97 2.66
C PRO A 185 -8.22 -19.27 1.30
N ARG A 186 -8.29 -20.07 0.24
CA ARG A 186 -8.48 -19.55 -1.12
C ARG A 186 -9.89 -18.98 -1.21
N GLY A 187 -9.98 -17.67 -1.44
CA GLY A 187 -11.19 -16.98 -1.87
C GLY A 187 -12.16 -16.66 -0.73
N ILE A 188 -12.39 -15.37 -0.51
CA ILE A 188 -13.64 -14.90 0.09
C ILE A 188 -14.71 -15.18 -0.96
N THR A 189 -15.50 -16.25 -0.77
CA THR A 189 -16.60 -16.60 -1.68
C THR A 189 -17.68 -15.51 -1.67
N ALA A 190 -18.29 -15.30 -2.84
CA ALA A 190 -19.20 -14.22 -3.22
C ALA A 190 -20.48 -14.03 -2.37
N GLY A 191 -20.68 -14.80 -1.30
CA GLY A 191 -21.92 -14.79 -0.51
C GLY A 191 -22.19 -13.49 0.26
N PHE A 192 -21.14 -12.70 0.57
CA PHE A 192 -21.30 -11.48 1.37
C PHE A 192 -21.94 -10.31 0.58
N VAL A 193 -21.79 -10.29 -0.75
CA VAL A 193 -22.30 -9.18 -1.59
C VAL A 193 -23.79 -9.31 -1.87
N GLN A 194 -24.32 -10.55 -1.90
CA GLN A 194 -25.71 -10.82 -2.29
C GLN A 194 -26.73 -10.28 -1.27
N LYS A 195 -26.33 -10.09 -0.01
CA LYS A 195 -27.22 -9.59 1.06
C LYS A 195 -27.51 -8.08 0.97
N MET A 196 -26.76 -7.32 0.16
CA MET A 196 -27.04 -5.90 -0.12
C MET A 196 -28.03 -5.65 -1.27
N MET A 197 -28.60 -6.70 -1.88
CA MET A 197 -29.61 -6.58 -2.95
C MET A 197 -30.89 -7.37 -2.62
N LYS A 198 -31.60 -7.01 -1.56
CA LYS A 198 -33.04 -7.34 -1.46
C LYS A 198 -33.81 -6.18 -0.84
N ARG A 199 -34.38 -5.34 -1.71
CA ARG A 199 -35.65 -4.64 -1.43
C ARG A 199 -36.70 -5.19 -2.40
N THR A 200 -37.69 -5.85 -1.79
CA THR A 200 -39.08 -5.97 -2.21
C THR A 200 -39.38 -6.49 -3.60
N VAL A 201 -39.77 -7.78 -3.69
CA VAL A 201 -40.92 -8.21 -4.51
C VAL A 201 -41.60 -9.37 -3.75
N THR A 202 -42.85 -9.14 -3.36
CA THR A 202 -43.82 -10.12 -2.88
C THR A 202 -44.36 -10.93 -4.07
N GLY A 203 -44.47 -12.25 -3.91
CA GLY A 203 -45.14 -13.11 -4.89
C GLY A 203 -45.03 -14.58 -4.52
N ASP A 204 -46.15 -15.15 -4.09
CA ASP A 204 -46.37 -16.57 -3.81
C ASP A 204 -46.23 -17.45 -5.06
N ILE A 205 -45.78 -18.71 -4.91
CA ILE A 205 -46.16 -19.94 -5.68
C ILE A 205 -45.46 -21.19 -5.05
N PRO A 206 -46.07 -22.41 -5.10
CA PRO A 206 -45.92 -23.52 -4.13
C PRO A 206 -44.80 -24.55 -4.43
N PRO A 207 -44.58 -25.58 -3.56
CA PRO A 207 -43.36 -26.39 -3.54
C PRO A 207 -43.42 -27.57 -4.51
N ARG A 208 -42.24 -28.02 -4.98
CA ARG A 208 -42.09 -29.24 -5.78
C ARG A 208 -40.93 -30.10 -5.26
N VAL A 209 -41.35 -31.21 -4.64
CA VAL A 209 -40.78 -32.57 -4.49
C VAL A 209 -39.26 -32.74 -4.34
N ASP A 210 -38.89 -33.36 -3.21
CA ASP A 210 -37.55 -33.76 -2.80
C ASP A 210 -36.95 -34.89 -3.68
N GLU A 211 -35.71 -34.69 -4.13
CA GLU A 211 -34.80 -35.79 -4.50
C GLU A 211 -33.60 -35.77 -3.55
N VAL A 212 -33.45 -36.88 -2.82
CA VAL A 212 -32.39 -37.12 -1.84
C VAL A 212 -31.08 -37.42 -2.59
N VAL A 213 -30.14 -36.47 -2.56
CA VAL A 213 -28.75 -36.71 -2.96
C VAL A 213 -27.87 -36.59 -1.71
N ASN A 214 -27.23 -37.70 -1.34
CA ASN A 214 -26.38 -37.83 -0.17
C ASN A 214 -25.25 -36.78 -0.15
N GLU A 215 -25.25 -35.90 0.85
CA GLU A 215 -24.19 -34.95 1.11
C GLU A 215 -22.94 -35.63 1.71
N VAL A 216 -21.79 -35.38 1.11
CA VAL A 216 -20.46 -35.59 1.70
C VAL A 216 -20.21 -34.43 2.67
N PRO A 217 -19.75 -34.64 3.91
CA PRO A 217 -19.71 -33.58 4.91
C PRO A 217 -18.73 -32.49 4.51
N ALA A 218 -19.27 -31.30 4.26
CA ALA A 218 -18.51 -30.09 3.99
C ALA A 218 -17.67 -29.73 5.23
N ASN A 219 -16.35 -29.78 5.07
CA ASN A 219 -15.42 -29.25 6.06
C ASN A 219 -15.77 -27.78 6.35
N ASN A 220 -15.98 -27.51 7.63
CA ASN A 220 -16.49 -26.27 8.19
C ASN A 220 -15.53 -25.11 7.89
N VAL A 221 -15.78 -24.36 6.80
CA VAL A 221 -15.08 -23.09 6.52
C VAL A 221 -15.65 -22.04 7.48
N GLN A 222 -14.97 -21.84 8.61
CA GLN A 222 -15.32 -20.78 9.54
C GLN A 222 -14.98 -19.43 8.89
N SER A 223 -15.97 -18.83 8.22
CA SER A 223 -15.86 -17.46 7.73
C SER A 223 -15.57 -16.54 8.91
N VAL A 224 -14.47 -15.79 8.86
CA VAL A 224 -14.18 -14.80 9.89
C VAL A 224 -15.18 -13.67 9.74
N VAL A 225 -16.23 -13.68 10.56
CA VAL A 225 -17.23 -12.61 10.59
C VAL A 225 -16.57 -11.37 11.19
N VAL A 226 -16.11 -10.48 10.31
CA VAL A 226 -15.72 -9.13 10.75
C VAL A 226 -17.01 -8.36 11.00
N ASP A 227 -17.33 -8.13 12.28
CA ASP A 227 -18.40 -7.20 12.69
C ASP A 227 -18.38 -5.91 11.83
N GLU A 228 -19.51 -5.62 11.18
CA GLU A 228 -19.64 -4.55 10.18
C GLU A 228 -19.32 -3.18 10.76
N LYS A 229 -19.64 -2.95 12.04
CA LYS A 229 -19.35 -1.69 12.74
C LYS A 229 -17.85 -1.49 12.92
N SER A 230 -17.15 -2.55 13.31
CA SER A 230 -15.69 -2.59 13.42
C SER A 230 -15.00 -2.40 12.06
N ALA A 231 -15.52 -3.02 11.00
CA ALA A 231 -15.01 -2.86 9.63
C ALA A 231 -15.21 -1.44 9.10
N GLY A 232 -16.39 -0.84 9.33
CA GLY A 232 -16.68 0.54 8.95
C GLY A 232 -15.77 1.55 9.66
N SER A 233 -15.53 1.35 10.96
CA SER A 233 -14.60 2.18 11.73
C SER A 233 -13.17 2.06 11.21
N LEU A 234 -12.68 0.85 10.94
CA LEU A 234 -11.34 0.63 10.38
C LEU A 234 -11.21 1.29 8.99
N LEU A 235 -12.18 1.06 8.11
CA LEU A 235 -12.18 1.66 6.77
C LEU A 235 -12.21 3.18 6.83
N SER A 236 -12.98 3.78 7.74
CA SER A 236 -13.00 5.24 7.91
C SER A 236 -11.65 5.82 8.34
N ALA A 237 -10.83 5.05 9.05
CA ALA A 237 -9.52 5.50 9.52
C ALA A 237 -8.48 5.56 8.39
N VAL A 238 -8.58 4.66 7.41
CA VAL A 238 -7.61 4.47 6.31
C VAL A 238 -8.09 5.04 4.98
N ARG A 239 -9.40 5.12 4.75
CA ARG A 239 -10.00 5.61 3.50
C ARG A 239 -9.89 7.12 3.42
N VAL A 240 -9.28 7.61 2.35
CA VAL A 240 -9.18 9.04 2.05
C VAL A 240 -9.80 9.30 0.69
N ASN A 241 -10.85 10.11 0.67
CA ASN A 241 -11.44 10.62 -0.56
C ASN A 241 -10.66 11.84 -1.09
N LEU A 242 -10.77 12.10 -2.38
CA LEU A 242 -10.21 13.26 -3.08
C LEU A 242 -10.47 14.60 -2.37
N ARG A 243 -11.66 14.81 -1.78
CA ARG A 243 -12.00 16.03 -1.02
C ARG A 243 -11.08 16.29 0.18
N ASN A 244 -10.54 15.22 0.77
CA ASN A 244 -9.60 15.33 1.90
C ASN A 244 -8.17 15.59 1.43
N LEU A 245 -7.84 15.19 0.19
CA LEU A 245 -6.57 15.52 -0.43
C LEU A 245 -6.60 16.99 -0.87
N SER A 246 -7.62 17.44 -1.59
CA SER A 246 -7.72 18.78 -2.22
C SER A 246 -7.55 20.02 -1.34
N ARG A 247 -7.38 19.87 -0.02
CA ARG A 247 -6.95 20.93 0.90
C ARG A 247 -5.45 21.24 0.82
N LYS A 248 -4.69 20.43 0.09
CA LYS A 248 -3.25 20.61 -0.16
C LYS A 248 -3.03 20.73 -1.66
N ASP A 249 -2.05 21.57 -1.99
CA ASP A 249 -1.85 21.96 -3.38
C ASP A 249 -0.66 21.24 -4.02
N GLU A 250 0.27 20.70 -3.23
CA GLU A 250 1.48 20.04 -3.71
C GLU A 250 1.66 18.67 -3.05
N TYR A 251 2.02 17.69 -3.86
CA TYR A 251 2.32 16.33 -3.42
C TYR A 251 3.58 15.82 -4.08
N GLN A 252 4.30 14.97 -3.36
CA GLN A 252 5.38 14.18 -3.93
C GLN A 252 5.16 12.72 -3.53
N LEU A 253 5.25 11.82 -4.49
CA LEU A 253 5.26 10.38 -4.26
C LEU A 253 6.69 9.85 -4.26
N LEU A 254 6.94 8.83 -3.45
CA LEU A 254 8.10 7.96 -3.57
C LEU A 254 7.61 6.52 -3.67
N TYR A 255 7.93 5.84 -4.78
CA TYR A 255 7.59 4.45 -5.00
C TYR A 255 8.83 3.62 -5.36
N PHE A 256 8.67 2.30 -5.31
CA PHE A 256 9.72 1.32 -5.53
C PHE A 256 9.34 0.41 -6.70
N PRO A 257 10.08 0.41 -7.82
CA PRO A 257 9.72 -0.36 -9.01
C PRO A 257 10.03 -1.86 -8.91
N LEU A 258 10.67 -2.31 -7.81
CA LEU A 258 11.11 -3.71 -7.61
C LEU A 258 12.12 -4.23 -8.64
N GLU A 259 12.96 -3.35 -9.19
CA GLU A 259 14.05 -3.68 -10.10
C GLU A 259 15.27 -4.29 -9.36
N ALA A 260 16.24 -4.82 -10.10
CA ALA A 260 17.49 -5.30 -9.49
C ALA A 260 18.19 -4.18 -8.68
N PRO A 261 18.93 -4.51 -7.60
CA PRO A 261 19.75 -3.54 -6.88
C PRO A 261 20.67 -2.76 -7.82
N LEU A 262 20.87 -1.49 -7.49
CA LEU A 262 21.66 -0.58 -8.32
C LEU A 262 23.14 -0.97 -8.33
N SER A 263 23.73 -0.99 -9.52
CA SER A 263 25.18 -1.07 -9.67
C SER A 263 25.87 0.17 -9.09
N GLU A 264 27.18 0.07 -8.84
CA GLU A 264 27.96 1.21 -8.37
C GLU A 264 27.87 2.40 -9.34
N GLU A 265 27.96 2.14 -10.64
CA GLU A 265 27.83 3.18 -11.68
C GLU A 265 26.45 3.85 -11.64
N GLN A 266 25.36 3.08 -11.50
CA GLN A 266 24.01 3.62 -11.35
C GLN A 266 23.87 4.45 -10.07
N ARG A 267 24.50 4.02 -8.97
CA ARG A 267 24.54 4.76 -7.70
C ARG A 267 25.28 6.09 -7.86
N MET A 268 26.39 6.12 -8.60
CA MET A 268 27.15 7.35 -8.89
C MET A 268 26.38 8.34 -9.77
N ARG A 269 25.53 7.87 -10.68
CA ARG A 269 24.65 8.75 -11.47
C ARG A 269 23.50 9.38 -10.66
N ARG A 270 23.15 8.79 -9.51
CA ARG A 270 22.04 9.23 -8.65
C ARG A 270 22.46 10.15 -7.51
N LYS A 271 23.58 10.87 -7.66
CA LYS A 271 24.08 11.82 -6.64
C LYS A 271 23.25 13.10 -6.57
N VAL A 272 22.53 13.44 -7.64
CA VAL A 272 21.61 14.58 -7.71
C VAL A 272 20.18 14.05 -7.65
N VAL A 273 19.34 14.68 -6.83
CA VAL A 273 17.93 14.30 -6.69
C VAL A 273 17.16 14.77 -7.92
N THR A 274 16.37 13.88 -8.49
CA THR A 274 15.49 14.16 -9.64
C THR A 274 14.12 13.53 -9.41
N SER A 275 13.10 14.13 -9.99
CA SER A 275 11.71 13.67 -9.92
C SER A 275 11.04 13.74 -11.28
N ASP A 276 10.11 12.81 -11.51
CA ASP A 276 9.20 12.87 -12.65
C ASP A 276 8.03 13.81 -12.33
N ILE A 277 7.42 14.41 -13.35
CA ILE A 277 6.21 15.22 -13.17
C ILE A 277 5.00 14.30 -13.29
N GLY A 278 4.20 14.23 -12.23
CA GLY A 278 2.89 13.59 -12.25
C GLY A 278 1.87 14.52 -12.90
N CYS A 279 1.55 14.25 -14.16
CA CYS A 279 0.54 14.96 -14.93
C CYS A 279 -0.74 14.13 -15.10
#